data_AF-A0A2V1AUU0-F1
#
_entry.id   AF-A0A2V1AUU0-F1
#
_cell.length_a   1.000
_cell.length_b   1.000
_cell.length_c   1.000
_cell.angle_alpha   90.00
_cell.angle_beta   90.00
_cell.angle_gamma   90.00
#
_symmetry.space_group_name_H-M   'P 1'
#
loop_
_entity.id
_entity.type
_entity.pdbx_description
1 polymer ?
#
loop_
_entity_poly.entity_id
_entity_poly.type
_entity_poly.pdbx_seq_one_letter_code
_entity_poly.pdbx_strand_id
1 'polypeptide(L)'
;MLSSRIGALRTLAAPLGVASMRTFMYSAVAFAKSSSREVDGIRSEKRKVSDLTAQLRKEKKVLRDLVKAHKETVKNHKKLNKERAAEDKAYRPVKHISGLNIFVKENAGNGARVDEIVPRWTSLSDSEKQSYAKKAEERNQQRIKLYTPKPKRPANAYSTFVRENWFDGDSFISVSKTLASQWKQLSKQEKESYGIKDDSMEKYKQALKAWREHRLKVFREHGPP
;
A
#
# COMPACT_ATOMS: atom_id res chain seq x y z
N MET A 1 -7.73 -53.40 3.21
CA MET A 1 -7.66 -54.68 3.96
C MET A 1 -8.89 -54.76 4.85
N LEU A 2 -9.96 -55.42 4.40
CA LEU A 2 -11.18 -55.65 5.19
C LEU A 2 -11.30 -57.15 5.44
N SER A 3 -11.25 -57.51 6.71
CA SER A 3 -11.20 -58.87 7.23
C SER A 3 -12.60 -59.44 7.37
N SER A 4 -12.79 -60.65 6.81
CA SER A 4 -13.99 -61.46 6.93
C SER A 4 -14.05 -62.15 8.29
N ARG A 5 -15.22 -62.14 8.96
CA ARG A 5 -15.55 -63.12 10.02
C ARG A 5 -16.98 -63.62 9.86
N ILE A 6 -17.07 -64.88 9.45
CA ILE A 6 -18.26 -65.72 9.44
C ILE A 6 -18.41 -66.28 10.86
N GLY A 7 -19.54 -66.00 11.51
CA GLY A 7 -19.90 -66.54 12.82
C GLY A 7 -21.06 -67.52 12.67
N ALA A 8 -20.85 -68.76 13.12
CA ALA A 8 -21.81 -69.86 13.09
C ALA A 8 -22.98 -69.64 14.06
N LEU A 9 -24.20 -69.93 13.61
CA LEU A 9 -25.40 -69.98 14.43
C LEU A 9 -25.70 -71.43 14.82
N ARG A 10 -25.62 -71.71 16.13
CA ARG A 10 -26.16 -72.92 16.76
C ARG A 10 -27.64 -72.70 17.08
N THR A 11 -28.47 -73.63 16.64
CA THR A 11 -29.89 -73.74 16.97
C THR A 11 -30.08 -74.35 18.36
N LEU A 12 -30.72 -73.62 19.28
CA LEU A 12 -31.31 -74.17 20.50
C LEU A 12 -32.82 -73.91 20.45
N ALA A 13 -33.59 -75.00 20.37
CA ALA A 13 -35.03 -74.99 20.49
C ALA A 13 -35.42 -74.82 21.96
N ALA A 14 -36.28 -73.84 22.26
CA ALA A 14 -36.91 -73.64 23.56
C ALA A 14 -38.43 -73.87 23.45
N PRO A 15 -39.08 -74.40 24.49
CA PRO A 15 -40.49 -74.79 24.44
C PRO A 15 -41.42 -73.58 24.50
N LEU A 16 -42.46 -73.62 23.66
CA LEU A 16 -43.55 -72.65 23.61
C LEU A 16 -44.45 -72.78 24.85
N GLY A 17 -44.21 -71.95 25.86
CA GLY A 17 -45.14 -71.69 26.95
C GLY A 17 -46.26 -70.76 26.50
N VAL A 18 -47.51 -71.18 26.72
CA VAL A 18 -48.73 -70.44 26.39
C VAL A 18 -48.82 -69.19 27.26
N ALA A 19 -48.35 -68.05 26.74
CA ALA A 19 -48.46 -66.75 27.40
C ALA A 19 -49.88 -66.18 27.23
N SER A 20 -50.51 -65.87 28.36
CA SER A 20 -51.81 -65.23 28.50
C SER A 20 -51.97 -63.97 27.64
N MET A 21 -53.08 -63.87 26.89
CA MET A 21 -53.42 -62.75 26.00
C MET A 21 -53.45 -61.37 26.69
N ARG A 22 -53.55 -61.30 28.03
CA ARG A 22 -53.53 -60.01 28.76
C ARG A 22 -52.14 -59.38 28.84
N THR A 23 -51.06 -60.16 28.79
CA THR A 23 -49.68 -59.64 28.79
C THR A 23 -49.23 -59.17 27.40
N PHE A 24 -49.88 -59.69 26.35
CA PHE A 24 -49.63 -59.31 24.95
C PHE A 24 -50.13 -57.90 24.60
N MET A 25 -51.22 -57.45 25.24
CA MET A 25 -51.77 -56.11 25.00
C MET A 25 -50.94 -55.00 25.66
N TYR A 26 -50.36 -55.24 26.85
CA TYR A 26 -49.50 -54.24 27.51
C TYR A 26 -48.13 -54.09 26.83
N SER A 27 -47.56 -55.16 26.25
CA SER A 27 -46.30 -55.08 25.51
C SER A 27 -46.47 -54.35 24.16
N ALA A 28 -47.60 -54.55 23.47
CA ALA A 28 -47.91 -53.87 22.22
C ALA A 28 -48.06 -52.35 22.39
N VAL A 29 -48.70 -51.89 23.48
CA VAL A 29 -48.84 -50.44 23.78
C VAL A 29 -47.51 -49.81 24.20
N ALA A 30 -46.67 -50.53 24.97
CA ALA A 30 -45.33 -50.06 25.33
C ALA A 30 -44.38 -50.00 24.11
N PHE A 31 -44.46 -50.99 23.21
CA PHE A 31 -43.71 -51.01 21.95
C PHE A 31 -44.16 -49.90 21.00
N ALA A 32 -45.47 -49.65 20.89
CA ALA A 32 -46.01 -48.54 20.10
C ALA A 32 -45.58 -47.16 20.64
N LYS A 33 -45.55 -46.97 21.98
CA LYS A 33 -45.03 -45.74 22.61
C LYS A 33 -43.51 -45.59 22.50
N SER A 34 -42.76 -46.69 22.50
CA SER A 34 -41.31 -46.68 22.26
C SER A 34 -41.01 -46.31 20.81
N SER A 35 -41.70 -46.95 19.87
CA SER A 35 -41.62 -46.68 18.43
C SER A 35 -42.00 -45.24 18.09
N SER A 36 -43.04 -44.69 18.72
CA SER A 36 -43.44 -43.29 18.47
C SER A 36 -42.37 -42.29 18.95
N ARG A 37 -41.74 -42.54 20.11
CA ARG A 37 -40.63 -41.70 20.62
C ARG A 37 -39.40 -41.75 19.72
N GLU A 38 -39.09 -42.91 19.15
CA GLU A 38 -37.98 -43.09 18.21
C GLU A 38 -38.25 -42.36 16.89
N VAL A 39 -39.48 -42.45 16.36
CA VAL A 39 -39.92 -41.72 15.16
C VAL A 39 -39.89 -40.20 15.37
N ASP A 40 -40.32 -39.71 16.54
CA ASP A 40 -40.24 -38.28 16.89
C ASP A 40 -38.79 -37.80 17.03
N GLY A 41 -37.91 -38.65 17.59
CA GLY A 41 -36.47 -38.44 17.63
C GLY A 41 -35.88 -38.26 16.23
N ILE A 42 -36.14 -39.21 15.33
CA ILE A 42 -35.69 -39.18 13.92
C ILE A 42 -36.22 -37.92 13.21
N ARG A 43 -37.47 -37.51 13.47
CA ARG A 43 -38.05 -36.31 12.86
C ARG A 43 -37.38 -35.03 13.36
N SER A 44 -37.04 -34.98 14.65
CA SER A 44 -36.30 -33.85 15.25
C SER A 44 -34.88 -33.73 14.67
N GLU A 45 -34.19 -34.85 14.47
CA GLU A 45 -32.86 -34.89 13.86
C GLU A 45 -32.90 -34.47 12.40
N LYS A 46 -33.88 -34.95 11.62
CA LYS A 46 -34.06 -34.51 10.23
C LYS A 46 -34.26 -33.00 10.10
N ARG A 47 -34.99 -32.37 11.04
CA ARG A 47 -35.12 -30.90 11.09
C ARG A 47 -33.78 -30.22 11.37
N LYS A 48 -33.04 -30.68 12.39
CA LYS A 48 -31.69 -30.16 12.70
C LYS A 48 -30.74 -30.27 11.51
N VAL A 49 -30.73 -31.42 10.82
CA VAL A 49 -29.90 -31.62 9.62
C VAL A 49 -30.33 -30.65 8.51
N SER A 50 -31.63 -30.49 8.26
CA SER A 50 -32.14 -29.52 7.29
C SER A 50 -31.69 -28.09 7.63
N ASP A 51 -31.84 -27.68 8.89
CA ASP A 51 -31.46 -26.33 9.35
C ASP A 51 -29.95 -26.08 9.21
N LEU A 52 -29.12 -27.05 9.59
CA LEU A 52 -27.67 -27.00 9.38
C LEU A 52 -27.30 -26.91 7.90
N THR A 53 -27.98 -27.65 7.02
CA THR A 53 -27.72 -27.54 5.57
C THR A 53 -28.13 -26.18 5.01
N ALA A 54 -29.21 -25.59 5.52
CA ALA A 54 -29.63 -24.25 5.15
C ALA A 54 -28.64 -23.18 5.64
N GLN A 55 -28.13 -23.30 6.86
CA GLN A 55 -27.06 -22.46 7.39
C GLN A 55 -25.79 -22.58 6.55
N LEU A 56 -25.33 -23.80 6.25
CA LEU A 56 -24.17 -24.04 5.37
C LEU A 56 -24.34 -23.41 3.99
N ARG A 57 -25.55 -23.44 3.42
CA ARG A 57 -25.83 -22.77 2.13
C ARG A 57 -25.71 -21.25 2.25
N LYS A 58 -26.22 -20.64 3.32
CA LYS A 58 -26.12 -19.20 3.60
C LYS A 58 -24.65 -18.80 3.80
N GLU A 59 -23.91 -19.53 4.62
CA GLU A 59 -22.49 -19.29 4.86
C GLU A 59 -21.65 -19.41 3.59
N LYS A 60 -21.89 -20.44 2.77
CA LYS A 60 -21.24 -20.57 1.46
C LYS A 60 -21.54 -19.39 0.53
N LYS A 61 -22.74 -18.82 0.60
CA LYS A 61 -23.08 -17.61 -0.16
C LYS A 61 -22.30 -16.41 0.34
N VAL A 62 -22.31 -16.17 1.66
CA VAL A 62 -21.54 -15.08 2.30
C VAL A 62 -20.06 -15.19 1.97
N LEU A 63 -19.47 -16.40 2.04
CA LEU A 63 -18.07 -16.63 1.73
C LEU A 63 -17.75 -16.32 0.26
N ARG A 64 -18.63 -16.69 -0.69
CA ARG A 64 -18.46 -16.30 -2.11
C ARG A 64 -18.49 -14.79 -2.30
N ASP A 65 -19.39 -14.10 -1.62
CA ASP A 65 -19.53 -12.64 -1.74
C ASP A 65 -18.32 -11.92 -1.11
N LEU A 66 -17.82 -12.40 0.03
CA LEU A 66 -16.59 -11.92 0.66
C LEU A 66 -15.36 -12.14 -0.24
N VAL A 67 -15.22 -13.30 -0.87
CA VAL A 67 -14.11 -13.57 -1.81
C VAL A 67 -14.18 -12.63 -3.01
N LYS A 68 -15.37 -12.36 -3.56
CA LYS A 68 -15.55 -11.37 -4.64
C LYS A 68 -15.17 -9.97 -4.18
N ALA A 69 -15.65 -9.53 -3.01
CA ALA A 69 -15.31 -8.23 -2.45
C ALA A 69 -13.79 -8.10 -2.24
N HIS A 70 -13.14 -9.12 -1.67
CA HIS A 70 -11.68 -9.14 -1.48
C HIS A 70 -10.92 -9.08 -2.81
N LYS A 71 -11.41 -9.78 -3.85
CA LYS A 71 -10.80 -9.71 -5.19
C LYS A 71 -10.85 -8.29 -5.76
N GLU A 72 -11.97 -7.58 -5.58
CA GLU A 72 -12.11 -6.19 -6.02
C GLU A 72 -11.26 -5.22 -5.18
N THR A 73 -11.18 -5.40 -3.86
CA THR A 73 -10.29 -4.57 -3.02
C THR A 73 -8.82 -4.75 -3.40
N VAL A 74 -8.38 -5.98 -3.66
CA VAL A 74 -7.01 -6.28 -4.12
C VAL A 74 -6.72 -5.64 -5.48
N LYS A 75 -7.67 -5.70 -6.43
CA LYS A 75 -7.53 -5.03 -7.74
C LYS A 75 -7.39 -3.51 -7.57
N ASN A 76 -8.26 -2.90 -6.76
CA ASN A 76 -8.23 -1.47 -6.49
C ASN A 76 -6.92 -1.05 -5.82
N HIS A 77 -6.45 -1.82 -4.84
CA HIS A 77 -5.17 -1.58 -4.19
C HIS A 77 -3.99 -1.68 -5.18
N LYS A 78 -4.01 -2.68 -6.07
CA LYS A 78 -2.99 -2.82 -7.13
C LYS A 78 -2.99 -1.63 -8.09
N LYS A 79 -4.17 -1.13 -8.46
CA LYS A 79 -4.31 0.07 -9.31
C LYS A 79 -3.76 1.32 -8.60
N LEU A 80 -4.17 1.54 -7.35
CA LEU A 80 -3.69 2.65 -6.53
C LEU A 80 -2.17 2.63 -6.34
N ASN A 81 -1.57 1.45 -6.11
CA ASN A 81 -0.12 1.32 -5.98
C ASN A 81 0.61 1.64 -7.28
N LYS A 82 0.04 1.32 -8.44
CA LYS A 82 0.61 1.70 -9.75
C LYS A 82 0.54 3.21 -9.97
N GLU A 83 -0.58 3.84 -9.61
CA GLU A 83 -0.77 5.28 -9.71
C GLU A 83 0.20 6.02 -8.77
N ARG A 84 0.31 5.60 -7.51
CA ARG A 84 1.29 6.13 -6.55
C ARG A 84 2.73 5.93 -7.05
N ALA A 85 3.07 4.77 -7.61
CA ALA A 85 4.41 4.55 -8.17
C ALA A 85 4.71 5.44 -9.39
N ALA A 86 3.70 5.77 -10.20
CA ALA A 86 3.85 6.72 -11.30
C ALA A 86 4.02 8.16 -10.78
N GLU A 87 3.23 8.57 -9.78
CA GLU A 87 3.38 9.84 -9.07
C GLU A 87 4.76 9.98 -8.44
N ASP A 88 5.23 8.96 -7.72
CA ASP A 88 6.54 8.95 -7.07
C ASP A 88 7.68 9.11 -8.07
N LYS A 89 7.54 8.55 -9.28
CA LYS A 89 8.48 8.77 -10.39
C LYS A 89 8.36 10.17 -10.96
N ALA A 90 7.14 10.65 -11.16
CA ALA A 90 6.85 11.98 -11.68
C ALA A 90 7.27 13.11 -10.74
N TYR A 91 7.35 12.88 -9.42
CA TYR A 91 7.74 13.88 -8.43
C TYR A 91 9.23 13.86 -8.05
N ARG A 92 10.04 12.99 -8.67
CA ARG A 92 11.48 12.95 -8.40
C ARG A 92 12.14 14.29 -8.78
N PRO A 93 13.12 14.76 -7.98
CA PRO A 93 13.91 15.91 -8.37
C PRO A 93 14.70 15.60 -9.65
N VAL A 94 14.85 16.62 -10.49
CA VAL A 94 15.64 16.52 -11.72
C VAL A 94 17.09 16.26 -11.34
N LYS A 95 17.65 15.14 -11.79
CA LYS A 95 19.08 14.82 -11.56
C LYS A 95 19.96 15.61 -12.52
N HIS A 96 21.00 16.27 -12.02
CA HIS A 96 21.96 16.96 -12.87
C HIS A 96 22.76 15.96 -13.74
N ILE A 97 22.90 16.24 -15.03
CA ILE A 97 23.74 15.45 -15.95
C ILE A 97 25.13 16.09 -15.98
N SER A 98 26.19 15.30 -15.80
CA SER A 98 27.57 15.78 -15.92
C SER A 98 28.06 15.74 -17.38
N GLY A 99 29.17 16.43 -17.67
CA GLY A 99 29.84 16.34 -18.98
C GLY A 99 30.20 14.89 -19.36
N LEU A 100 30.71 14.11 -18.41
CA LEU A 100 30.98 12.68 -18.60
C LEU A 100 29.73 11.90 -19.03
N ASN A 101 28.57 12.16 -18.43
CA ASN A 101 27.33 11.47 -18.80
C ASN A 101 26.90 11.79 -20.24
N ILE A 102 27.18 12.99 -20.73
CA ILE A 102 26.95 13.34 -22.14
C ILE A 102 27.96 12.62 -23.03
N PHE A 103 29.24 12.68 -22.70
CA PHE A 103 30.29 11.99 -23.44
C PHE A 103 30.01 10.49 -23.58
N VAL A 104 29.66 9.82 -22.48
CA VAL A 104 29.31 8.40 -22.47
C VAL A 104 28.09 8.14 -23.34
N LYS A 105 27.05 8.98 -23.30
CA LYS A 105 25.86 8.80 -24.14
C LYS A 105 26.15 8.99 -25.64
N GLU A 106 26.96 9.97 -26.00
CA GLU A 106 27.34 10.22 -27.41
C GLU A 106 28.22 9.06 -27.95
N ASN A 107 29.12 8.51 -27.14
CA ASN A 107 30.06 7.46 -27.57
C ASN A 107 29.50 6.03 -27.45
N ALA A 108 28.62 5.75 -26.48
CA ALA A 108 27.99 4.44 -26.32
C ALA A 108 27.02 4.12 -27.48
N GLY A 109 26.49 5.15 -28.16
CA GLY A 109 25.68 4.99 -29.37
C GLY A 109 26.41 4.32 -30.54
N ASN A 110 27.74 4.29 -30.51
CA ASN A 110 28.58 3.70 -31.56
C ASN A 110 28.92 2.22 -31.29
N GLY A 111 28.24 1.57 -30.34
CA GLY A 111 28.45 0.16 -29.99
C GLY A 111 29.64 -0.09 -29.05
N ALA A 112 30.36 0.95 -28.63
CA ALA A 112 31.45 0.84 -27.67
C ALA A 112 30.93 0.53 -26.26
N ARG A 113 31.65 -0.34 -25.53
CA ARG A 113 31.34 -0.67 -24.14
C ARG A 113 31.72 0.47 -23.20
N VAL A 114 30.96 0.65 -22.12
CA VAL A 114 31.22 1.71 -21.11
C VAL A 114 32.63 1.58 -20.53
N ASP A 115 33.10 0.35 -20.31
CA ASP A 115 34.43 0.04 -19.78
C ASP A 115 35.56 0.62 -20.64
N GLU A 116 35.36 0.74 -21.96
CA GLU A 116 36.32 1.30 -22.91
C GLU A 116 36.20 2.82 -23.03
N ILE A 117 35.01 3.38 -22.78
CA ILE A 117 34.71 4.80 -22.94
C ILE A 117 35.25 5.62 -21.77
N VAL A 118 35.14 5.11 -20.54
CA VAL A 118 35.56 5.87 -19.34
C VAL A 118 37.06 6.21 -19.34
N PRO A 119 37.99 5.29 -19.69
CA PRO A 119 39.40 5.64 -19.84
C PRO A 119 39.64 6.75 -20.88
N ARG A 120 38.90 6.72 -22.00
CA ARG A 120 39.01 7.78 -23.03
C ARG A 120 38.65 9.16 -22.48
N TRP A 121 37.62 9.25 -21.63
CA TRP A 121 37.29 10.51 -20.96
C TRP A 121 38.44 11.05 -20.11
N THR A 122 39.15 10.17 -19.40
CA THR A 122 40.31 10.61 -18.59
C THR A 122 41.46 11.13 -19.45
N SER A 123 41.64 10.58 -20.65
CA SER A 123 42.63 11.01 -21.63
C SER A 123 42.28 12.29 -22.40
N LEU A 124 41.03 12.77 -22.33
CA LEU A 124 40.64 14.03 -22.97
C LEU A 124 41.31 15.23 -22.31
N SER A 125 41.61 16.23 -23.12
CA SER A 125 42.08 17.54 -22.65
C SER A 125 40.99 18.28 -21.87
N ASP A 126 41.39 19.21 -21.01
CA ASP A 126 40.43 19.98 -20.20
C ASP A 126 39.54 20.89 -21.05
N SER A 127 40.03 21.37 -22.21
CA SER A 127 39.23 22.15 -23.17
C SER A 127 38.09 21.32 -23.78
N GLU A 128 38.36 20.07 -24.14
CA GLU A 128 37.34 19.14 -24.62
C GLU A 128 36.34 18.82 -23.52
N LYS A 129 36.80 18.51 -22.30
CA LYS A 129 35.92 18.27 -21.14
C LYS A 129 35.02 19.48 -20.86
N GLN A 130 35.55 20.70 -21.00
CA GLN A 130 34.77 21.93 -20.84
C GLN A 130 33.67 22.07 -21.89
N SER A 131 33.90 21.62 -23.13
CA SER A 131 32.85 21.60 -24.17
C SER A 131 31.66 20.71 -23.76
N TYR A 132 31.94 19.53 -23.20
CA TYR A 132 30.91 18.63 -22.67
C TYR A 132 30.24 19.18 -21.41
N ALA A 133 30.98 19.91 -20.56
CA ALA A 133 30.41 20.60 -19.41
C ALA A 133 29.38 21.65 -19.84
N LYS A 134 29.69 22.47 -20.85
CA LYS A 134 28.74 23.45 -21.43
C LYS A 134 27.49 22.78 -22.00
N LYS A 135 27.66 21.74 -22.82
CA LYS A 135 26.52 20.93 -23.32
C LYS A 135 25.67 20.36 -22.17
N ALA A 136 26.31 19.95 -21.07
CA ALA A 136 25.63 19.40 -19.91
C ALA A 136 24.81 20.45 -19.17
N GLU A 137 25.38 21.63 -18.97
CA GLU A 137 24.69 22.79 -18.40
C GLU A 137 23.48 23.20 -19.24
N GLU A 138 23.63 23.36 -20.55
CA GLU A 138 22.52 23.69 -21.46
C GLU A 138 21.39 22.66 -21.36
N ARG A 139 21.72 21.37 -21.39
CA ARG A 139 20.73 20.30 -21.28
C ARG A 139 20.06 20.27 -19.91
N ASN A 140 20.81 20.56 -18.84
CA ASN A 140 20.25 20.65 -17.49
C ASN A 140 19.34 21.87 -17.35
N GLN A 141 19.69 23.01 -17.94
CA GLN A 141 18.83 24.20 -17.98
C GLN A 141 17.53 23.91 -18.72
N GLN A 142 17.59 23.25 -19.88
CA GLN A 142 16.40 22.81 -20.61
C GLN A 142 15.53 21.87 -19.76
N ARG A 143 16.15 20.90 -19.07
CA ARG A 143 15.42 20.00 -18.17
C ARG A 143 14.79 20.73 -16.99
N ILE A 144 15.47 21.69 -16.36
CA ILE A 144 14.91 22.48 -15.25
C ILE A 144 13.73 23.33 -15.72
N LYS A 145 13.80 23.91 -16.93
CA LYS A 145 12.69 24.64 -17.55
C LYS A 145 11.47 23.75 -17.77
N LEU A 146 11.68 22.54 -18.30
CA LEU A 146 10.63 21.55 -18.53
C LEU A 146 10.05 20.99 -17.21
N TYR A 147 10.95 20.67 -16.28
CA TYR A 147 10.64 20.04 -15.02
C TYR A 147 10.79 21.05 -13.88
N THR A 148 9.84 21.98 -13.82
CA THR A 148 9.80 23.05 -12.81
C THR A 148 10.03 22.50 -11.40
N PRO A 149 10.86 23.16 -10.57
CA PRO A 149 11.13 22.71 -9.21
C PRO A 149 9.88 22.82 -8.34
N LYS A 150 9.83 22.00 -7.28
CA LYS A 150 8.71 22.01 -6.33
C LYS A 150 8.62 23.36 -5.62
N PRO A 151 7.43 23.99 -5.54
CA PRO A 151 7.23 25.21 -4.77
C PRO A 151 7.72 25.04 -3.34
N LYS A 152 8.43 26.04 -2.82
CA LYS A 152 8.88 26.05 -1.43
C LYS A 152 7.70 26.33 -0.51
N ARG A 153 7.65 25.64 0.63
CA ARG A 153 6.67 25.94 1.69
C ARG A 153 6.96 27.35 2.24
N PRO A 154 5.94 28.16 2.58
CA PRO A 154 6.17 29.43 3.25
C PRO A 154 6.94 29.22 4.55
N ALA A 155 7.81 30.17 4.87
CA ALA A 155 8.65 30.14 6.06
C ALA A 155 7.76 30.10 7.31
N ASN A 156 8.11 29.25 8.29
CA ASN A 156 7.42 29.26 9.57
C ASN A 156 7.81 30.50 10.39
N ALA A 157 7.11 30.75 11.50
CA ALA A 157 7.31 31.96 12.29
C ALA A 157 8.76 32.15 12.77
N TYR A 158 9.41 31.06 13.21
CA TYR A 158 10.81 31.10 13.59
C TYR A 158 11.75 31.40 12.42
N SER A 159 11.54 30.80 11.25
CA SER A 159 12.32 31.08 10.04
C SER A 159 12.15 32.51 9.55
N THR A 160 10.95 33.08 9.67
CA THR A 160 10.69 34.49 9.39
C THR A 160 11.47 35.37 10.37
N PHE A 161 11.37 35.10 11.67
CA PHE A 161 12.13 35.80 12.71
C PHE A 161 13.64 35.76 12.46
N VAL A 162 14.21 34.56 12.21
CA VAL A 162 15.64 34.38 11.94
C VAL A 162 16.07 35.16 10.70
N ARG A 163 15.25 35.18 9.64
CA ARG A 163 15.54 35.92 8.41
C ARG A 163 15.56 37.43 8.63
N GLU A 164 14.66 37.95 9.47
CA GLU A 164 14.54 39.39 9.73
C GLU A 164 15.55 39.90 10.76
N ASN A 165 15.97 39.05 11.69
CA ASN A 165 16.91 39.39 12.76
C ASN A 165 18.31 38.82 12.51
N TRP A 166 18.60 38.34 11.30
CA TRP A 166 19.93 37.83 10.99
C TRP A 166 20.97 38.95 11.07
N PHE A 167 22.11 38.67 11.70
CA PHE A 167 23.23 39.59 11.78
C PHE A 167 24.53 38.86 11.43
N ASP A 168 25.49 39.60 10.89
CA ASP A 168 26.82 39.07 10.61
C ASP A 168 27.59 38.92 11.91
N GLY A 169 27.98 37.69 12.23
CA GLY A 169 28.77 37.35 13.41
C GLY A 169 29.84 36.32 13.07
N ASP A 170 30.67 35.98 14.06
CA ASP A 170 31.86 35.15 13.85
C ASP A 170 31.58 33.76 13.24
N SER A 171 30.39 33.19 13.50
CA SER A 171 29.98 31.91 12.96
C SER A 171 28.47 31.79 12.82
N PHE A 172 28.01 31.13 11.75
CA PHE A 172 26.60 30.77 11.57
C PHE A 172 26.00 30.07 12.81
N ILE A 173 26.80 29.22 13.48
CA ILE A 173 26.36 28.46 14.65
C ILE A 173 26.15 29.38 15.86
N SER A 174 27.04 30.35 16.09
CA SER A 174 26.90 31.28 17.22
C SER A 174 25.70 32.20 17.03
N VAL A 175 25.56 32.80 15.84
CA VAL A 175 24.41 33.65 15.48
C VAL A 175 23.10 32.87 15.63
N SER A 176 23.03 31.65 15.11
CA SER A 176 21.82 30.80 15.21
C SER A 176 21.44 30.47 16.65
N LYS A 177 22.42 30.22 17.53
CA LYS A 177 22.17 29.98 18.97
C LYS A 177 21.63 31.21 19.66
N THR A 178 22.19 32.39 19.36
CA THR A 178 21.73 33.66 19.92
C THR A 178 20.29 33.95 19.51
N LEU A 179 19.97 33.84 18.21
CA LEU A 179 18.62 34.02 17.70
C LEU A 179 17.63 33.00 18.28
N ALA A 180 18.06 31.74 18.47
CA ALA A 180 17.22 30.74 19.12
C ALA A 180 16.89 31.11 20.58
N SER A 181 17.84 31.66 21.32
CA SER A 181 17.64 32.14 22.70
C SER A 181 16.70 33.35 22.74
N GLN A 182 16.91 34.33 21.86
CA GLN A 182 16.03 35.49 21.73
C GLN A 182 14.59 35.09 21.38
N TRP A 183 14.41 34.16 20.43
CA TRP A 183 13.09 33.63 20.08
C TRP A 183 12.39 32.97 21.27
N LYS A 184 13.12 32.28 22.15
CA LYS A 184 12.51 31.69 23.36
C LYS A 184 12.02 32.75 24.34
N GLN A 185 12.73 33.87 24.44
CA GLN A 185 12.39 34.99 25.33
C GLN A 185 11.19 35.82 24.84
N LEU A 186 10.89 35.80 23.53
CA LEU A 186 9.71 36.49 22.99
C LEU A 186 8.40 35.95 23.58
N SER A 187 7.49 36.88 23.87
CA SER A 187 6.13 36.62 24.29
C SER A 187 5.30 35.96 23.17
N LYS A 188 4.13 35.41 23.52
CA LYS A 188 3.24 34.79 22.53
C LYS A 188 2.72 35.80 21.50
N GLN A 189 2.38 37.02 21.94
CA GLN A 189 1.90 38.09 21.06
C GLN A 189 2.97 38.52 20.05
N GLU A 190 4.23 38.64 20.48
CA GLU A 190 5.34 38.95 19.58
C GLU A 190 5.60 37.82 18.58
N LYS A 191 5.38 36.56 18.95
CA LYS A 191 5.53 35.42 18.03
C LYS A 191 4.42 35.36 16.98
N GLU A 192 3.23 35.83 17.30
CA GLU A 192 2.08 35.84 16.39
C GLU A 192 2.32 36.79 15.19
N SER A 193 3.05 37.88 15.36
CA SER A 193 3.38 38.80 14.26
C SER A 193 4.26 38.15 13.17
N TYR A 194 5.13 37.21 13.55
CA TYR A 194 5.95 36.41 12.62
C TYR A 194 5.17 35.23 12.01
N GLY A 195 3.91 35.02 12.41
CA GLY A 195 3.05 33.95 11.95
C GLY A 195 2.93 33.87 10.42
N ILE A 196 2.62 32.67 9.93
CA ILE A 196 2.38 32.47 8.50
C ILE A 196 1.05 33.14 8.15
N LYS A 197 1.07 34.13 7.25
CA LYS A 197 -0.15 34.76 6.73
C LYS A 197 -0.97 33.73 5.96
N ASP A 198 -2.28 33.64 6.20
CA ASP A 198 -3.16 32.64 5.57
C ASP A 198 -3.08 32.68 4.03
N ASP A 199 -3.04 33.86 3.45
CA ASP A 199 -2.85 34.08 2.01
C ASP A 199 -1.62 33.36 1.44
N SER A 200 -0.53 33.34 2.20
CA SER A 200 0.73 32.71 1.75
C SER A 200 0.62 31.19 1.73
N MET A 201 -0.13 30.61 2.67
CA MET A 201 -0.44 29.18 2.70
C MET A 201 -1.38 28.79 1.56
N GLU A 202 -2.38 29.60 1.26
CA GLU A 202 -3.29 29.35 0.15
C GLU A 202 -2.59 29.42 -1.18
N LYS A 203 -1.79 30.47 -1.42
CA LYS A 203 -0.93 30.58 -2.61
C LYS A 203 0.00 29.37 -2.75
N TYR A 204 0.59 28.90 -1.66
CA TYR A 204 1.41 27.68 -1.68
C TYR A 204 0.62 26.43 -2.05
N LYS A 205 -0.59 26.24 -1.49
CA LYS A 205 -1.45 25.09 -1.83
C LYS A 205 -1.84 25.10 -3.31
N GLN A 206 -2.21 26.27 -3.83
CA GLN A 206 -2.55 26.46 -5.25
C GLN A 206 -1.34 26.18 -6.14
N ALA A 207 -0.19 26.79 -5.84
CA ALA A 207 1.05 26.57 -6.57
C ALA A 207 1.49 25.09 -6.54
N LEU A 208 1.34 24.41 -5.39
CA LEU A 208 1.68 23.00 -5.26
C LEU A 208 0.73 22.11 -6.07
N LYS A 209 -0.57 22.43 -6.12
CA LYS A 209 -1.54 21.72 -6.97
C LYS A 209 -1.20 21.89 -8.45
N ALA A 210 -1.02 23.13 -8.91
CA ALA A 210 -0.61 23.43 -10.27
C ALA A 210 0.72 22.74 -10.65
N TRP A 211 1.67 22.72 -9.72
CA TRP A 211 2.94 22.01 -9.90
C TRP A 211 2.75 20.49 -10.06
N ARG A 212 1.90 19.86 -9.24
CA ARG A 212 1.62 18.41 -9.36
C ARG A 212 0.99 18.06 -10.70
N GLU A 213 0.00 18.84 -11.12
CA GLU A 213 -0.68 18.66 -12.41
C GLU A 213 0.30 18.83 -13.58
N HIS A 214 1.12 19.88 -13.56
CA HIS A 214 2.17 20.11 -14.54
C HIS A 214 3.17 18.94 -14.59
N ARG A 215 3.65 18.47 -13.44
CA ARG A 215 4.59 17.35 -13.37
C ARG A 215 4.02 16.05 -13.92
N LEU A 216 2.76 15.75 -13.62
CA LEU A 216 2.09 14.56 -14.15
C LEU A 216 1.88 14.66 -15.67
N LYS A 217 1.54 15.85 -16.19
CA LYS A 217 1.42 16.07 -17.62
C LYS A 217 2.75 15.85 -18.33
N VAL A 218 3.80 16.55 -17.90
CA VAL A 218 5.16 16.42 -18.46
C VAL A 218 5.66 14.98 -18.35
N PHE A 219 5.37 14.28 -17.25
CA PHE A 219 5.76 12.88 -17.08
C PHE A 219 5.11 11.94 -18.12
N ARG A 220 3.86 12.21 -18.52
CA ARG A 220 3.17 11.43 -19.55
C ARG A 220 3.74 11.69 -20.95
N GLU A 221 4.19 12.92 -21.22
CA GLU A 221 4.69 13.36 -22.53
C GLU A 221 6.18 13.04 -22.73
N HIS A 222 7.01 13.30 -21.73
CA HIS A 222 8.47 13.23 -21.81
C HIS A 222 9.10 12.14 -20.92
N GLY A 223 8.30 11.43 -20.12
CA GLY A 223 8.77 10.38 -19.22
C GLY A 223 9.35 10.90 -17.90
N PRO A 224 10.16 10.10 -17.20
CA PRO A 224 10.71 10.48 -15.91
C PRO A 224 11.70 11.67 -16.00
N PRO A 225 11.74 12.52 -14.97
CA PRO A 225 12.63 13.67 -14.89
C PRO A 225 14.11 13.32 -14.97
#